data_AF-A0A0C2Z4D8-F1
#
_entry.id   AF-A0A0C2Z4D8-F1
#
_cell.length_a   1.000
_cell.length_b   1.000
_cell.length_c   1.000
_cell.angle_alpha   90.00
_cell.angle_beta   90.00
_cell.angle_gamma   90.00
#
_symmetry.space_group_name_H-M   'P 1'
#
loop_
_entity.id
_entity.type
_entity.pdbx_description
1 polymer ?
#
loop_
_entity_poly.entity_id
_entity_poly.type
_entity_poly.pdbx_seq_one_letter_code
_entity_poly.pdbx_strand_id
1 'polypeptide(L)'
;MRYFILFVTLSLFALGECDDNADKLAASYPQVSHCHNNRIVFTDGTTMLYDDGKRKSFEELLDNADIEDMFSMHYPRGKSSYAPPAKDFDPGRIRNEAFMKKIYGSTSYQTQAKLTTIPFVHGKRIQITTTNGVDKKLQAVGRELEMLPQKYHKYFAQIGGTYYWRPIAGTNRLSSHSFGIAIDINVKYSAYWLWSKGAYRYQNQIPPAIVEIFEKHGFIWGGKWYHYDTMHFEYRPELLR
;
A
#
# COMPACT_ATOMS: atom_id res chain seq x y z
N MET A 1 -36.83 -6.32 -52.18
CA MET A 1 -35.79 -5.49 -51.55
C MET A 1 -35.78 -5.81 -50.06
N ARG A 2 -34.78 -6.56 -49.57
CA ARG A 2 -34.68 -7.00 -48.16
C ARG A 2 -34.05 -5.88 -47.34
N TYR A 3 -34.78 -5.36 -46.35
CA TYR A 3 -34.23 -4.45 -45.36
C TYR A 3 -33.62 -5.28 -44.23
N PHE A 4 -32.29 -5.32 -44.17
CA PHE A 4 -31.57 -5.81 -42.99
C PHE A 4 -31.51 -4.68 -41.97
N ILE A 5 -32.24 -4.82 -40.86
CA ILE A 5 -32.10 -3.95 -39.69
C ILE A 5 -30.88 -4.45 -38.92
N LEU A 6 -29.79 -3.69 -38.98
CA LEU A 6 -28.59 -3.92 -38.19
C LEU A 6 -28.87 -3.46 -36.76
N PHE A 7 -29.14 -4.41 -35.85
CA PHE A 7 -29.10 -4.11 -34.41
C PHE A 7 -27.64 -3.97 -33.99
N VAL A 8 -27.19 -2.72 -33.86
CA VAL A 8 -25.94 -2.42 -33.15
C VAL A 8 -26.25 -2.59 -31.67
N THR A 9 -25.88 -3.73 -31.10
CA THR A 9 -25.79 -3.88 -29.64
C THR A 9 -24.66 -2.97 -29.16
N LEU A 10 -25.02 -1.79 -28.67
CA LEU A 10 -24.11 -0.98 -27.88
C LEU A 10 -23.80 -1.81 -26.63
N SER A 11 -22.59 -2.38 -26.55
CA SER A 11 -22.12 -2.96 -25.30
C SER A 11 -22.14 -1.84 -24.26
N LEU A 12 -23.13 -1.88 -23.37
CA LEU A 12 -23.05 -1.17 -22.10
C LEU A 12 -21.87 -1.79 -21.36
N PHE A 13 -20.67 -1.24 -21.56
CA PHE A 13 -19.66 -1.34 -20.53
C PHE A 13 -20.32 -0.78 -19.29
N ALA A 14 -20.43 -1.59 -18.24
CA ALA A 14 -20.84 -1.09 -16.93
C ALA A 14 -19.87 0.06 -16.63
N LEU A 15 -20.39 1.28 -16.65
CA LEU A 15 -19.63 2.43 -16.20
C LEU A 15 -19.36 2.15 -14.73
N GLY A 16 -18.09 2.13 -14.31
CA GLY A 16 -17.74 2.00 -12.91
C GLY A 16 -18.55 2.99 -12.06
N GLU A 17 -18.87 2.63 -10.83
CA GLU A 17 -19.64 3.48 -9.93
C GLU A 17 -18.87 3.71 -8.62
N CYS A 18 -19.07 4.87 -8.02
CA CYS A 18 -18.55 5.15 -6.69
C CYS A 18 -19.19 4.19 -5.68
N ASP A 19 -18.38 3.56 -4.84
CA ASP A 19 -18.81 2.59 -3.83
C ASP A 19 -18.23 2.93 -2.44
N ASP A 20 -18.50 2.06 -1.46
CA ASP A 20 -18.01 2.20 -0.10
C ASP A 20 -16.46 2.28 -0.01
N ASN A 21 -15.72 1.73 -0.98
CA ASN A 21 -14.25 1.81 -0.99
C ASN A 21 -13.78 3.23 -1.36
N ALA A 22 -14.51 3.92 -2.24
CA ALA A 22 -14.25 5.33 -2.51
C ALA A 22 -14.46 6.20 -1.26
N ASP A 23 -15.44 5.87 -0.43
CA ASP A 23 -15.67 6.54 0.87
C ASP A 23 -14.54 6.24 1.87
N LYS A 24 -14.01 5.02 1.91
CA LYS A 24 -12.83 4.67 2.71
C LYS A 24 -11.59 5.47 2.29
N LEU A 25 -11.46 5.75 0.98
CA LEU A 25 -10.40 6.60 0.45
C LEU A 25 -10.58 8.05 0.92
N ALA A 26 -11.78 8.63 0.77
CA ALA A 26 -12.08 9.99 1.24
C ALA A 26 -11.87 10.16 2.75
N ALA A 27 -12.26 9.15 3.56
CA ALA A 27 -12.03 9.16 5.00
C ALA A 27 -10.55 9.04 5.39
N SER A 28 -9.70 8.51 4.50
CA SER A 28 -8.30 8.20 4.78
C SER A 28 -7.31 9.27 4.29
N TYR A 29 -7.69 10.03 3.26
CA TYR A 29 -6.84 11.01 2.60
C TYR A 29 -7.51 12.39 2.60
N PRO A 30 -7.02 13.37 3.38
CA PRO A 30 -7.59 14.72 3.42
C PRO A 30 -7.60 15.47 2.08
N GLN A 31 -6.80 15.02 1.12
CA GLN A 31 -6.78 15.54 -0.25
C GLN A 31 -7.96 15.04 -1.09
N VAL A 32 -8.62 13.95 -0.68
CA VAL A 32 -9.79 13.39 -1.35
C VAL A 32 -11.03 13.96 -0.68
N SER A 33 -11.87 14.64 -1.46
CA SER A 33 -13.12 15.21 -0.96
C SER A 33 -14.23 14.16 -0.91
N HIS A 34 -14.50 13.51 -2.04
CA HIS A 34 -15.55 12.50 -2.20
C HIS A 34 -15.39 11.81 -3.56
N CYS A 35 -16.26 10.85 -3.87
CA CYS A 35 -16.41 10.30 -5.21
C CYS A 35 -17.74 10.77 -5.83
N HIS A 36 -17.72 11.13 -7.12
CA HIS A 36 -18.91 11.52 -7.86
C HIS A 36 -18.79 11.08 -9.33
N ASN A 37 -19.83 10.45 -9.88
CA ASN A 37 -19.91 9.99 -11.26
C ASN A 37 -18.65 9.22 -11.71
N ASN A 38 -18.27 8.19 -10.95
CA ASN A 38 -17.09 7.34 -11.21
C ASN A 38 -15.74 8.08 -11.16
N ARG A 39 -15.66 9.15 -10.37
CA ARG A 39 -14.43 9.94 -10.25
C ARG A 39 -14.17 10.31 -8.81
N ILE A 40 -12.93 10.10 -8.37
CA ILE A 40 -12.42 10.69 -7.14
C ILE A 40 -12.25 12.19 -7.38
N VAL A 41 -12.91 13.00 -6.55
CA VAL A 41 -12.81 14.46 -6.54
C VAL A 41 -11.83 14.87 -5.45
N PHE A 42 -10.77 15.57 -5.82
CA PHE A 42 -9.79 16.10 -4.87
C PHE A 42 -10.22 17.46 -4.34
N THR A 43 -9.70 17.84 -3.17
CA THR A 43 -10.00 19.14 -2.54
C THR A 43 -9.47 20.35 -3.32
N ASP A 44 -8.55 20.14 -4.26
CA ASP A 44 -8.09 21.16 -5.22
C ASP A 44 -8.97 21.26 -6.48
N GLY A 45 -10.09 20.54 -6.52
CA GLY A 45 -11.05 20.53 -7.63
C GLY A 45 -10.67 19.64 -8.81
N THR A 46 -9.46 19.06 -8.82
CA THR A 46 -9.09 18.08 -9.85
C THR A 46 -9.80 16.74 -9.62
N THR A 47 -9.82 15.88 -10.63
CA THR A 47 -10.47 14.56 -10.53
C THR A 47 -9.61 13.45 -11.15
N MET A 48 -9.80 12.21 -10.69
CA MET A 48 -9.20 11.00 -11.26
C MET A 48 -10.30 9.95 -11.47
N LEU A 49 -10.18 9.15 -12.54
CA LEU A 49 -11.09 8.03 -12.77
C LEU A 49 -11.02 7.08 -11.56
N TYR A 50 -12.19 6.66 -11.07
CA TYR A 50 -12.27 5.72 -9.98
C TYR A 50 -12.11 4.28 -10.49
N ASP A 51 -12.99 3.85 -11.39
CA ASP A 51 -13.08 2.50 -11.94
C ASP A 51 -13.19 2.54 -13.49
N ASP A 52 -12.33 1.82 -14.21
CA ASP A 52 -12.34 1.75 -15.68
C ASP A 52 -13.30 0.69 -16.27
N GLY A 53 -13.99 -0.06 -15.40
CA GLY A 53 -14.97 -1.09 -15.73
C GLY A 53 -14.37 -2.37 -16.31
N LYS A 54 -13.04 -2.53 -16.29
CA LYS A 54 -12.37 -3.69 -16.87
C LYS A 54 -12.10 -4.76 -15.83
N ARG A 55 -12.32 -6.01 -16.24
CA ARG A 55 -11.80 -7.17 -15.52
C ARG A 55 -10.34 -7.37 -15.89
N LYS A 56 -9.47 -7.32 -14.89
CA LYS A 56 -8.00 -7.39 -15.04
C LYS A 56 -7.44 -8.71 -14.49
N SER A 57 -6.39 -9.26 -15.11
CA SER A 57 -5.58 -10.34 -14.53
C SER A 57 -4.79 -9.86 -13.30
N PHE A 58 -4.18 -10.77 -12.55
CA PHE A 58 -3.32 -10.39 -11.43
C PHE A 58 -2.14 -9.48 -11.85
N GLU A 59 -1.52 -9.77 -13.00
CA GLU A 59 -0.46 -8.96 -13.59
C GLU A 59 -0.98 -7.60 -14.06
N GLU A 60 -2.15 -7.55 -14.68
CA GLU A 60 -2.79 -6.30 -15.11
C GLU A 60 -3.18 -5.42 -13.91
N LEU A 61 -3.70 -6.01 -12.84
CA LEU A 61 -3.95 -5.31 -11.57
C LEU A 61 -2.66 -4.73 -10.99
N LEU A 62 -1.54 -5.42 -11.15
CA LEU A 62 -0.26 -4.93 -10.66
C LEU A 62 0.25 -3.75 -11.50
N ASP A 63 0.12 -3.81 -12.83
CA ASP A 63 0.76 -2.88 -13.76
C ASP A 63 -0.13 -1.71 -14.21
N ASN A 64 -1.45 -1.88 -14.25
CA ASN A 64 -2.41 -0.94 -14.82
C ASN A 64 -3.62 -0.68 -13.91
N ALA A 65 -3.42 -0.67 -12.58
CA ALA A 65 -4.47 -0.38 -11.62
C ALA A 65 -5.03 1.04 -11.77
N ASP A 66 -6.34 1.17 -11.75
CA ASP A 66 -7.15 2.32 -11.33
C ASP A 66 -7.38 2.28 -9.81
N ILE A 67 -8.25 3.16 -9.29
CA ILE A 67 -8.32 3.41 -7.84
C ILE A 67 -9.15 2.34 -7.13
N GLU A 68 -10.23 1.84 -7.72
CA GLU A 68 -11.03 0.74 -7.16
C GLU A 68 -10.20 -0.54 -7.04
N ASP A 69 -9.30 -0.80 -8.01
CA ASP A 69 -8.41 -1.97 -8.02
C ASP A 69 -7.55 -2.06 -6.76
N MET A 70 -7.23 -0.92 -6.12
CA MET A 70 -6.48 -0.87 -4.85
C MET A 70 -7.19 -1.64 -3.73
N PHE A 71 -8.50 -1.88 -3.86
CA PHE A 71 -9.37 -2.57 -2.91
C PHE A 71 -9.76 -4.00 -3.36
N SER A 72 -9.24 -4.48 -4.48
CA SER A 72 -9.53 -5.82 -5.05
C SER A 72 -9.25 -6.98 -4.09
N MET A 73 -8.43 -6.77 -3.06
CA MET A 73 -8.08 -7.75 -2.04
C MET A 73 -8.26 -7.17 -0.64
N HIS A 74 -9.20 -7.73 0.13
CA HIS A 74 -9.43 -7.33 1.52
C HIS A 74 -8.18 -7.60 2.37
N TYR A 75 -7.68 -6.59 3.09
CA TYR A 75 -6.56 -6.74 4.01
C TYR A 75 -7.01 -7.41 5.31
N PRO A 76 -6.60 -8.67 5.60
CA PRO A 76 -7.06 -9.37 6.78
C PRO A 76 -6.34 -8.83 8.04
N ARG A 77 -7.03 -8.81 9.20
CA ARG A 77 -6.46 -8.43 10.50
C ARG A 77 -6.70 -9.48 11.58
N GLY A 78 -5.96 -9.37 12.68
CA GLY A 78 -6.12 -10.21 13.86
C GLY A 78 -5.50 -11.60 13.74
N LYS A 79 -5.68 -12.42 14.77
CA LYS A 79 -4.93 -13.68 14.96
C LYS A 79 -5.06 -14.69 13.81
N SER A 80 -6.18 -14.69 13.09
CA SER A 80 -6.39 -15.57 11.94
C SER A 80 -5.69 -15.11 10.66
N SER A 81 -5.15 -13.89 10.63
CA SER A 81 -4.52 -13.29 9.44
C SER A 81 -3.06 -13.68 9.20
N TYR A 82 -2.49 -14.55 10.04
CA TYR A 82 -1.07 -14.95 9.97
C TYR A 82 -0.83 -16.32 9.29
N ALA A 83 -1.87 -16.94 8.74
CA ALA A 83 -1.71 -18.11 7.90
C ALA A 83 -0.98 -17.73 6.59
N PRO A 84 -0.23 -18.66 5.97
CA PRO A 84 0.35 -18.44 4.64
C PRO A 84 -0.71 -17.95 3.65
N PRO A 85 -0.46 -16.85 2.92
CA PRO A 85 -1.40 -16.34 1.93
C PRO A 85 -1.68 -17.34 0.81
N ALA A 86 -2.91 -17.34 0.30
CA ALA A 86 -3.26 -18.10 -0.90
C ALA A 86 -2.48 -17.56 -2.12
N LYS A 87 -2.34 -18.37 -3.17
CA LYS A 87 -1.65 -17.97 -4.40
C LYS A 87 -2.23 -16.65 -4.93
N ASP A 88 -1.34 -15.71 -5.25
CA ASP A 88 -1.64 -14.37 -5.79
C ASP A 88 -2.51 -13.49 -4.88
N PHE A 89 -2.65 -13.84 -3.60
CA PHE A 89 -3.27 -12.98 -2.60
C PHE A 89 -2.25 -12.01 -1.99
N ASP A 90 -2.17 -10.80 -2.55
CA ASP A 90 -1.24 -9.73 -2.17
C ASP A 90 -1.98 -8.46 -1.70
N PRO A 91 -2.76 -8.51 -0.59
CA PRO A 91 -3.61 -7.39 -0.18
C PRO A 91 -2.78 -6.11 0.07
N GLY A 92 -3.08 -5.08 -0.72
CA GLY A 92 -2.41 -3.79 -0.71
C GLY A 92 -1.22 -3.64 -1.65
N ARG A 93 -0.76 -4.69 -2.34
CA ARG A 93 0.34 -4.55 -3.32
C ARG A 93 -0.09 -3.82 -4.60
N ILE A 94 -1.38 -3.93 -4.94
CA ILE A 94 -2.04 -3.20 -6.05
C ILE A 94 -2.20 -1.73 -5.66
N ARG A 95 -1.71 -0.84 -6.54
CA ARG A 95 -1.62 0.61 -6.29
C ARG A 95 -1.80 1.37 -7.60
N ASN A 96 -2.70 2.36 -7.60
CA ASN A 96 -2.74 3.35 -8.67
C ASN A 96 -1.58 4.35 -8.49
N GLU A 97 -0.53 4.27 -9.32
CA GLU A 97 0.65 5.13 -9.17
C GLU A 97 0.33 6.62 -9.36
N ALA A 98 -0.63 6.96 -10.22
CA ALA A 98 -1.04 8.34 -10.46
C ALA A 98 -1.65 8.98 -9.19
N PHE A 99 -2.49 8.23 -8.47
CA PHE A 99 -3.05 8.60 -7.18
C PHE A 99 -1.93 8.80 -6.15
N MET A 100 -1.01 7.85 -6.03
CA MET A 100 0.13 7.97 -5.10
C MET A 100 0.98 9.21 -5.39
N LYS A 101 1.26 9.49 -6.67
CA LYS A 101 1.97 10.70 -7.10
C LYS A 101 1.20 11.98 -6.78
N LYS A 102 -0.13 11.99 -6.95
CA LYS A 102 -1.01 13.13 -6.61
C LYS A 102 -0.94 13.48 -5.13
N ILE A 103 -0.94 12.48 -4.25
CA ILE A 103 -0.88 12.68 -2.79
C ILE A 103 0.55 13.02 -2.33
N TYR A 104 1.53 12.18 -2.68
CA TYR A 104 2.84 12.20 -2.06
C TYR A 104 3.91 12.93 -2.87
N GLY A 105 3.71 13.16 -4.16
CA GLY A 105 4.64 13.86 -5.05
C GLY A 105 4.93 13.04 -6.31
N SER A 106 4.97 13.71 -7.47
CA SER A 106 5.18 13.05 -8.76
C SER A 106 6.65 12.86 -9.14
N THR A 107 7.56 13.51 -8.41
CA THR A 107 9.01 13.44 -8.59
C THR A 107 9.74 13.22 -7.27
N SER A 108 11.01 12.79 -7.35
CA SER A 108 11.88 12.68 -6.18
C SER A 108 12.03 14.00 -5.43
N TYR A 109 12.16 15.11 -6.16
CA TYR A 109 12.25 16.45 -5.59
C TYR A 109 10.98 16.84 -4.81
N GLN A 110 9.79 16.65 -5.41
CA GLN A 110 8.52 16.95 -4.75
C GLN A 110 8.30 16.09 -3.50
N THR A 111 8.72 14.82 -3.55
CA THR A 111 8.58 13.92 -2.40
C THR A 111 9.57 14.29 -1.30
N GLN A 112 10.83 14.55 -1.64
CA GLN A 112 11.86 14.98 -0.68
C GLN A 112 11.47 16.25 0.08
N ALA A 113 10.83 17.21 -0.61
CA ALA A 113 10.34 18.44 0.01
C ALA A 113 9.29 18.20 1.12
N LYS A 114 8.66 17.02 1.15
CA LYS A 114 7.66 16.62 2.16
C LYS A 114 8.24 15.72 3.25
N LEU A 115 9.51 15.31 3.14
CA LEU A 115 10.15 14.45 4.13
C LEU A 115 10.57 15.25 5.36
N THR A 116 10.54 14.57 6.51
CA THR A 116 11.16 15.05 7.74
C THR A 116 11.97 13.94 8.37
N THR A 117 12.89 14.31 9.27
CA THR A 117 13.66 13.34 10.05
C THR A 117 13.08 13.23 11.46
N ILE A 118 12.58 12.04 11.82
CA ILE A 118 12.04 11.75 13.15
C ILE A 118 13.00 10.88 13.96
N PRO A 119 13.02 11.01 15.30
CA PRO A 119 13.52 9.94 16.15
C PRO A 119 12.58 8.72 16.08
N PHE A 120 13.17 7.54 16.08
CA PHE A 120 12.49 6.25 16.10
C PHE A 120 13.14 5.37 17.18
N VAL A 121 12.99 4.06 17.08
CA VAL A 121 13.50 3.09 18.08
C VAL A 121 15.00 3.26 18.35
N HIS A 122 15.38 3.17 19.63
CA HIS A 122 16.76 3.28 20.13
C HIS A 122 17.45 4.58 19.73
N GLY A 123 16.69 5.67 19.60
CA GLY A 123 17.21 6.99 19.24
C GLY A 123 17.67 7.11 17.79
N LYS A 124 17.41 6.10 16.94
CA LYS A 124 17.74 6.18 15.51
C LYS A 124 16.93 7.28 14.84
N ARG A 125 17.54 7.93 13.86
CA ARG A 125 16.90 8.96 13.04
C ARG A 125 16.57 8.38 11.68
N ILE A 126 15.32 8.51 11.25
CA ILE A 126 14.84 8.02 9.95
C ILE A 126 14.08 9.12 9.22
N GLN A 127 14.04 9.05 7.89
CA GLN A 127 13.31 10.00 7.05
C GLN A 127 11.97 9.40 6.62
N ILE A 128 10.90 10.16 6.73
CA ILE A 128 9.55 9.74 6.34
C ILE A 128 8.71 10.97 5.97
N THR A 129 7.64 10.80 5.19
CA THR A 129 6.80 11.92 4.77
C THR A 129 6.00 12.52 5.93
N THR A 130 5.84 13.83 5.94
CA THR A 130 4.90 14.56 6.82
C THR A 130 3.47 14.54 6.28
N THR A 131 3.31 14.16 5.00
CA THR A 131 2.00 14.07 4.34
C THR A 131 1.09 13.14 5.13
N ASN A 132 -0.13 13.58 5.42
CA ASN A 132 -1.14 12.81 6.16
C ASN A 132 -0.71 12.37 7.57
N GLY A 133 0.30 13.04 8.14
CA GLY A 133 0.81 12.76 9.49
C GLY A 133 1.53 11.42 9.62
N VAL A 134 2.05 10.87 8.51
CA VAL A 134 2.77 9.58 8.50
C VAL A 134 3.97 9.62 9.44
N ASP A 135 4.69 10.74 9.51
CA ASP A 135 5.77 11.01 10.47
C ASP A 135 5.35 10.81 11.93
N LYS A 136 4.21 11.38 12.32
CA LYS A 136 3.68 11.27 13.69
C LYS A 136 3.22 9.85 14.00
N LYS A 137 2.58 9.19 13.04
CA LYS A 137 2.11 7.80 13.15
C LYS A 137 3.28 6.83 13.29
N LEU A 138 4.31 6.97 12.45
CA LEU A 138 5.51 6.15 12.54
C LEU A 138 6.27 6.43 13.83
N GLN A 139 6.34 7.68 14.30
CA GLN A 139 6.93 7.97 15.62
C GLN A 139 6.16 7.29 16.76
N ALA A 140 4.82 7.21 16.67
CA ALA A 140 3.99 6.49 17.63
C ALA A 140 4.22 4.97 17.59
N VAL A 141 4.36 4.40 16.39
CA VAL A 141 4.80 3.00 16.22
C VAL A 141 6.12 2.78 16.95
N GLY A 142 7.11 3.66 16.75
CA GLY A 142 8.42 3.54 17.40
C GLY A 142 8.33 3.48 18.93
N ARG A 143 7.52 4.37 19.53
CA ARG A 143 7.28 4.36 20.98
C ARG A 143 6.62 3.06 21.46
N GLU A 144 5.64 2.55 20.73
CA GLU A 144 4.97 1.28 21.09
C GLU A 144 5.88 0.06 20.93
N LEU A 145 6.75 0.06 19.91
CA LEU A 145 7.76 -0.98 19.74
C LEU A 145 8.75 -0.99 20.92
N GLU A 146 9.17 0.16 21.43
CA GLU A 146 10.08 0.24 22.58
C GLU A 146 9.46 -0.25 23.89
N MET A 147 8.13 -0.31 23.99
CA MET A 147 7.41 -0.88 25.14
C MET A 147 7.28 -2.40 25.07
N LEU A 148 7.61 -3.03 23.94
CA LEU A 148 7.55 -4.48 23.82
C LEU A 148 8.65 -5.15 24.67
N PRO A 149 8.45 -6.41 25.10
CA PRO A 149 9.50 -7.18 25.76
C PRO A 149 10.80 -7.24 24.93
N GLN A 150 11.95 -7.11 25.59
CA GLN A 150 13.29 -7.04 24.97
C GLN A 150 13.56 -8.13 23.91
N LYS A 151 12.98 -9.32 24.03
CA LYS A 151 13.08 -10.41 23.04
C LYS A 151 12.64 -10.01 21.62
N TYR A 152 11.79 -8.99 21.49
CA TYR A 152 11.29 -8.48 20.22
C TYR A 152 12.19 -7.41 19.59
N HIS A 153 13.07 -6.77 20.36
CA HIS A 153 13.86 -5.63 19.88
C HIS A 153 14.76 -5.98 18.70
N LYS A 154 15.21 -7.24 18.62
CA LYS A 154 16.03 -7.71 17.49
C LYS A 154 15.36 -7.50 16.12
N TYR A 155 14.03 -7.51 16.03
CA TYR A 155 13.29 -7.36 14.77
C TYR A 155 13.27 -5.92 14.25
N PHE A 156 13.55 -4.92 15.08
CA PHE A 156 13.54 -3.50 14.70
C PHE A 156 14.79 -2.72 15.14
N ALA A 157 15.77 -3.36 15.78
CA ALA A 157 17.01 -2.73 16.21
C ALA A 157 17.88 -2.25 15.04
N GLN A 158 17.73 -2.80 13.84
CA GLN A 158 18.37 -2.31 12.61
C GLN A 158 17.29 -2.09 11.56
N ILE A 159 17.11 -0.84 11.12
CA ILE A 159 16.13 -0.48 10.09
C ILE A 159 16.78 -0.71 8.73
N GLY A 160 16.09 -1.43 7.83
CA GLY A 160 16.55 -1.76 6.49
C GLY A 160 16.47 -0.58 5.52
N GLY A 161 15.51 0.32 5.70
CA GLY A 161 15.36 1.49 4.85
C GLY A 161 14.04 2.23 5.08
N THR A 162 13.96 3.47 4.57
CA THR A 162 12.73 4.28 4.58
C THR A 162 12.54 4.97 3.22
N TYR A 163 13.05 6.17 3.01
CA TYR A 163 12.94 6.80 1.69
C TYR A 163 14.02 6.31 0.72
N TYR A 164 13.60 5.85 -0.45
CA TYR A 164 14.48 5.63 -1.60
C TYR A 164 13.69 5.68 -2.90
N TRP A 165 13.93 6.73 -3.71
CA TRP A 165 13.25 6.92 -4.99
C TRP A 165 13.79 5.94 -6.04
N ARG A 166 13.02 4.88 -6.31
CA ARG A 166 13.35 3.88 -7.31
C ARG A 166 12.12 3.11 -7.82
N PRO A 167 12.20 2.50 -9.00
CA PRO A 167 11.28 1.44 -9.37
C PRO A 167 11.49 0.19 -8.50
N ILE A 168 10.45 -0.65 -8.40
CA ILE A 168 10.56 -2.01 -7.85
C ILE A 168 11.41 -2.85 -8.81
N ALA A 169 12.31 -3.66 -8.26
CA ALA A 169 13.20 -4.51 -9.05
C ALA A 169 12.42 -5.36 -10.06
N GLY A 170 12.83 -5.31 -11.33
CA GLY A 170 12.19 -6.05 -12.43
C GLY A 170 10.90 -5.42 -12.96
N THR A 171 10.55 -4.19 -12.56
CA THR A 171 9.34 -3.48 -13.02
C THR A 171 9.65 -2.02 -13.34
N ASN A 172 8.68 -1.30 -13.93
CA ASN A 172 8.75 0.15 -14.11
C ASN A 172 7.93 0.94 -13.06
N ARG A 173 7.36 0.25 -12.07
CA ARG A 173 6.49 0.83 -11.04
C ARG A 173 7.30 1.34 -9.86
N LEU A 174 6.94 2.51 -9.32
CA LEU A 174 7.61 3.06 -8.14
C LEU A 174 7.36 2.20 -6.89
N SER A 175 8.42 1.99 -6.13
CA SER A 175 8.34 1.41 -4.78
C SER A 175 7.59 2.36 -3.83
N SER A 176 6.89 1.83 -2.81
CA SER A 176 6.30 2.67 -1.75
C SER A 176 7.34 3.48 -0.98
N HIS A 177 8.59 3.03 -0.95
CA HIS A 177 9.72 3.81 -0.43
C HIS A 177 9.94 5.12 -1.20
N SER A 178 9.59 5.17 -2.49
CA SER A 178 9.68 6.38 -3.31
C SER A 178 8.72 7.47 -2.87
N PHE A 179 7.60 7.12 -2.20
CA PHE A 179 6.63 8.08 -1.68
C PHE A 179 6.89 8.48 -0.21
N GLY A 180 7.93 7.91 0.42
CA GLY A 180 8.27 8.19 1.81
C GLY A 180 7.21 7.70 2.81
N ILE A 181 6.46 6.66 2.44
CA ILE A 181 5.38 6.07 3.26
C ILE A 181 5.71 4.68 3.80
N ALA A 182 6.89 4.17 3.49
CA ALA A 182 7.30 2.81 3.81
C ALA A 182 8.54 2.77 4.70
N ILE A 183 8.63 1.71 5.48
CA ILE A 183 9.77 1.36 6.31
C ILE A 183 10.03 -0.15 6.22
N ASP A 184 11.29 -0.49 6.02
CA ASP A 184 11.77 -1.85 6.20
C ASP A 184 12.39 -1.98 7.60
N ILE A 185 11.92 -2.92 8.41
CA ILE A 185 12.54 -3.22 9.71
C ILE A 185 13.80 -4.09 9.53
N ASN A 186 14.16 -4.93 10.51
CA ASN A 186 15.43 -5.65 10.46
C ASN A 186 15.42 -6.79 9.45
N VAL A 187 16.09 -6.54 8.32
CA VAL A 187 16.33 -7.46 7.19
C VAL A 187 16.93 -8.80 7.65
N LYS A 188 17.77 -8.81 8.70
CA LYS A 188 18.38 -10.05 9.22
C LYS A 188 17.34 -11.03 9.78
N TYR A 189 16.20 -10.53 10.27
CA TYR A 189 15.13 -11.33 10.85
C TYR A 189 13.86 -11.32 9.99
N SER A 190 14.02 -11.06 8.70
CA SER A 190 12.96 -11.10 7.71
C SER A 190 13.22 -12.17 6.66
N ALA A 191 12.30 -12.26 5.72
CA ALA A 191 12.32 -13.10 4.54
C ALA A 191 11.60 -12.35 3.40
N TYR A 192 12.11 -12.52 2.19
CA TYR A 192 11.56 -12.00 0.96
C TYR A 192 11.40 -13.13 -0.06
N TRP A 193 10.28 -13.18 -0.77
CA TRP A 193 9.92 -14.32 -1.61
C TRP A 193 10.96 -14.63 -2.69
N LEU A 194 11.63 -13.62 -3.26
CA LEU A 194 12.70 -13.82 -4.26
C LEU A 194 14.01 -14.36 -3.69
N TRP A 195 14.22 -14.33 -2.36
CA TRP A 195 15.43 -14.91 -1.77
C TRP A 195 15.35 -16.45 -1.67
N SER A 196 14.15 -17.02 -1.78
CA SER A 196 13.97 -18.47 -1.77
C SER A 196 14.37 -19.06 -3.12
N LYS A 197 15.37 -19.93 -3.13
CA LYS A 197 15.71 -20.75 -4.30
C LYS A 197 14.83 -22.01 -4.28
N GLY A 198 14.04 -22.25 -5.33
CA GLY A 198 13.24 -23.47 -5.48
C GLY A 198 11.72 -23.25 -5.34
N ALA A 199 11.00 -24.27 -4.88
CA ALA A 199 9.54 -24.22 -4.75
C ALA A 199 9.10 -23.14 -3.75
N TYR A 200 7.95 -22.50 -4.03
CA TYR A 200 7.37 -21.49 -3.17
C TYR A 200 7.19 -22.03 -1.74
N ARG A 201 7.76 -21.32 -0.77
CA ARG A 201 7.56 -21.58 0.65
C ARG A 201 7.45 -20.25 1.39
N TYR A 202 6.31 -20.05 2.03
CA TYR A 202 6.11 -18.91 2.92
C TYR A 202 7.04 -19.01 4.14
N GLN A 203 7.72 -17.91 4.46
CA GLN A 203 8.63 -17.81 5.59
C GLN A 203 8.36 -16.51 6.33
N ASN A 204 8.23 -16.59 7.65
CA ASN A 204 8.08 -15.42 8.50
C ASN A 204 8.71 -15.66 9.87
N GLN A 205 9.36 -14.62 10.39
CA GLN A 205 9.84 -14.58 11.78
C GLN A 205 9.29 -13.36 12.54
N ILE A 206 8.62 -12.42 11.86
CA ILE A 206 8.09 -11.20 12.47
C ILE A 206 6.89 -11.57 13.35
N PRO A 207 6.95 -11.27 14.66
CA PRO A 207 5.87 -11.56 15.59
C PRO A 207 4.60 -10.74 15.29
N PRO A 208 3.40 -11.34 15.47
CA PRO A 208 2.12 -10.63 15.38
C PRO A 208 2.07 -9.30 16.14
N ALA A 209 2.62 -9.25 17.36
CA ALA A 209 2.62 -8.05 18.20
C ALA A 209 3.29 -6.83 17.54
N ILE A 210 4.30 -7.04 16.69
CA ILE A 210 4.91 -5.95 15.92
C ILE A 210 3.96 -5.49 14.82
N VAL A 211 3.40 -6.44 14.08
CA VAL A 211 2.48 -6.18 12.97
C VAL A 211 1.23 -5.42 13.44
N GLU A 212 0.64 -5.84 14.55
CA GLU A 212 -0.57 -5.22 15.13
C GLU A 212 -0.32 -3.75 15.56
N ILE A 213 0.89 -3.41 16.04
CA ILE A 213 1.28 -2.03 16.33
C ILE A 213 1.28 -1.19 15.05
N PHE A 214 1.87 -1.69 13.97
CA PHE A 214 1.88 -1.00 12.68
C PHE A 214 0.45 -0.81 12.12
N GLU A 215 -0.37 -1.86 12.15
CA GLU A 215 -1.76 -1.84 11.68
C GLU A 215 -2.61 -0.82 12.45
N LYS A 216 -2.44 -0.74 13.78
CA LYS A 216 -3.10 0.26 14.62
C LYS A 216 -2.83 1.70 14.15
N HIS A 217 -1.67 1.95 13.55
CA HIS A 217 -1.25 3.27 13.07
C HIS A 217 -1.44 3.47 11.56
N GLY A 218 -2.13 2.55 10.88
CA GLY A 218 -2.48 2.69 9.46
C GLY A 218 -1.46 2.09 8.48
N PHE A 219 -0.51 1.29 8.97
CA PHE A 219 0.48 0.61 8.14
C PHE A 219 0.06 -0.84 7.89
N ILE A 220 0.07 -1.26 6.63
CA ILE A 220 -0.06 -2.67 6.25
C ILE A 220 1.32 -3.32 6.20
N TRP A 221 1.33 -4.64 6.34
CA TRP A 221 2.55 -5.45 6.37
C TRP A 221 2.70 -6.36 5.15
N GLY A 222 3.88 -6.32 4.53
CA GLY A 222 4.21 -7.10 3.33
C GLY A 222 4.33 -8.61 3.56
N GLY A 223 4.37 -9.06 4.81
CA GLY A 223 4.30 -10.48 5.12
C GLY A 223 2.91 -11.12 4.99
N LYS A 224 1.87 -10.34 4.69
CA LYS A 224 0.53 -10.88 4.33
C LYS A 224 0.34 -11.09 2.84
N TRP A 225 1.37 -10.83 2.03
CA TRP A 225 1.35 -11.07 0.60
C TRP A 225 1.82 -12.49 0.28
N TYR A 226 1.21 -13.12 -0.72
CA TYR A 226 1.76 -14.33 -1.33
C TYR A 226 3.19 -14.07 -1.80
N HIS A 227 3.42 -12.93 -2.47
CA HIS A 227 4.75 -12.43 -2.80
C HIS A 227 5.36 -11.67 -1.60
N TYR A 228 5.53 -12.38 -0.48
CA TYR A 228 5.86 -11.80 0.82
C TYR A 228 7.15 -10.96 0.84
N ASP A 229 7.08 -9.85 1.54
CA ASP A 229 8.21 -9.01 1.96
C ASP A 229 8.06 -8.70 3.45
N THR A 230 8.59 -9.56 4.30
CA THR A 230 8.26 -9.52 5.74
C THR A 230 8.98 -8.40 6.49
N MET A 231 10.00 -7.76 5.93
CA MET A 231 10.53 -6.53 6.54
C MET A 231 9.66 -5.31 6.27
N HIS A 232 8.82 -5.35 5.23
CA HIS A 232 8.18 -4.18 4.67
C HIS A 232 6.88 -3.81 5.36
N PHE A 233 6.76 -2.53 5.72
CA PHE A 233 5.51 -1.90 6.16
C PHE A 233 5.28 -0.63 5.36
N GLU A 234 4.04 -0.41 4.90
CA GLU A 234 3.66 0.79 4.16
C GLU A 234 2.35 1.39 4.67
N TYR A 235 2.29 2.72 4.73
CA TYR A 235 1.10 3.44 5.18
C TYR A 235 0.00 3.38 4.11
N ARG A 236 -1.07 2.63 4.42
CA ARG A 236 -2.25 2.37 3.56
C ARG A 236 -3.52 2.37 4.41
N PRO A 237 -3.86 3.51 5.03
CA PRO A 237 -4.96 3.62 5.99
C PRO A 237 -6.31 3.21 5.41
N GLU A 238 -6.52 3.38 4.11
CA GLU A 238 -7.77 3.03 3.43
C GLU A 238 -8.09 1.54 3.44
N LEU A 239 -7.06 0.68 3.55
CA LEU A 239 -7.22 -0.77 3.60
C LEU A 239 -7.53 -1.29 5.01
N LEU A 240 -7.51 -0.42 6.02
CA LEU A 240 -7.69 -0.78 7.43
C LEU A 240 -9.01 -0.23 8.01
N ARG A 241 -9.88 0.29 7.15
CA ARG A 241 -11.22 0.80 7.46
C ARG A 241 -12.32 -0.23 7.19
#